data_AF-A0A6J4NBH7-F1
#
_entry.id   AF-A0A6J4NBH7-F1
#
_cell.length_a   1.000
_cell.length_b   1.000
_cell.length_c   1.000
_cell.angle_alpha   90.00
_cell.angle_beta   90.00
_cell.angle_gamma   90.00
#
_symmetry.space_group_name_H-M   'P 1'
#
loop_
_entity.id
_entity.type
_entity.pdbx_description
1 polymer ?
#
loop_
_entity_poly.entity_id
_entity_poly.type
_entity_poly.pdbx_seq_one_letter_code
_entity_poly.pdbx_strand_id
1 'polypeptide(L)'
;YDGNNVVLEAVDSGESEVGIVYHYYWERDRAENGDVSDNSEQYYFGDQDPGAFVSVSGAGILASSDMKAEAEKFVEFLVNEEGQQVLADSYALEYPLNPAIELAPSVKSFDELEPPQVNVSDLDAELVVEMMTEIGFL
;
A
#
# COMPACT_ATOMS: atom_id res chain seq x y z
N TYR A 1 9.51 -0.42 14.47
CA TYR A 1 10.05 -0.77 13.15
C TYR A 1 9.91 0.48 12.32
N ASP A 2 11.03 1.07 11.93
CA ASP A 2 11.03 2.29 11.12
C ASP A 2 10.64 2.01 9.63
N GLY A 3 10.43 0.72 9.28
CA GLY A 3 9.61 0.27 8.16
C GLY A 3 10.14 0.68 6.77
N ASN A 4 9.23 0.93 5.83
CA ASN A 4 9.57 1.39 4.48
C ASN A 4 10.27 2.77 4.47
N ASN A 5 10.10 3.61 5.49
CA ASN A 5 10.76 4.92 5.56
C ASN A 5 12.29 4.80 5.62
N VAL A 6 12.81 3.78 6.32
CA VAL A 6 14.26 3.52 6.35
C VAL A 6 14.77 3.11 4.97
N VAL A 7 13.96 2.36 4.22
CA VAL A 7 14.31 1.97 2.86
C VAL A 7 14.37 3.19 1.95
N LEU A 8 13.42 4.13 2.08
CA LEU A 8 13.46 5.43 1.39
C LEU A 8 14.75 6.20 1.74
N GLU A 9 15.04 6.38 3.03
CA GLU A 9 16.23 7.12 3.49
C GLU A 9 17.54 6.48 2.99
N ALA A 10 17.63 5.15 2.98
CA ALA A 10 18.79 4.44 2.47
C ALA A 10 18.99 4.64 0.96
N VAL A 11 17.90 4.70 0.19
CA VAL A 11 17.98 4.99 -1.26
C VAL A 11 18.31 6.45 -1.51
N ASP A 12 17.63 7.37 -0.82
CA ASP A 12 17.83 8.81 -0.99
C ASP A 12 19.25 9.26 -0.63
N SER A 13 19.82 8.72 0.46
CA SER A 13 21.20 8.99 0.87
C SER A 13 22.26 8.32 -0.02
N GLY A 14 21.85 7.43 -0.93
CA GLY A 14 22.76 6.64 -1.77
C GLY A 14 23.46 5.49 -1.05
N GLU A 15 23.02 5.11 0.16
CA GLU A 15 23.48 3.90 0.85
C GLU A 15 23.08 2.63 0.08
N SER A 16 21.88 2.63 -0.50
CA SER A 16 21.35 1.57 -1.36
C SER A 16 20.96 2.13 -2.72
N GLU A 17 21.23 1.38 -3.78
CA GLU A 17 20.87 1.82 -5.16
C GLU A 17 19.35 1.69 -5.42
N VAL A 18 18.71 0.70 -4.79
CA VAL A 18 17.28 0.38 -4.98
C VAL A 18 16.68 -0.11 -3.67
N GLY A 19 15.40 0.18 -3.47
CA GLY A 19 14.58 -0.33 -2.38
C GLY A 19 13.19 -0.76 -2.87
N ILE A 20 12.57 -1.74 -2.21
CA ILE A 20 11.20 -2.18 -2.50
C ILE A 20 10.30 -1.69 -1.38
N VAL A 21 9.34 -0.86 -1.72
CA VAL A 21 8.41 -0.19 -0.80
C VAL A 21 7.02 -0.07 -1.41
N TYR A 22 6.00 0.20 -0.60
CA TYR A 22 4.70 0.61 -1.14
C TYR A 22 4.74 2.08 -1.60
N HIS A 23 3.96 2.39 -2.66
CA HIS A 23 3.96 3.68 -3.34
C HIS A 23 3.73 4.87 -2.41
N TYR A 24 2.78 4.73 -1.49
CA TYR A 24 2.31 5.85 -0.67
C TYR A 24 3.40 6.41 0.24
N TYR A 25 4.49 5.70 0.52
CA TYR A 25 5.59 6.25 1.32
C TYR A 25 6.32 7.38 0.59
N TRP A 26 6.71 7.15 -0.67
CA TRP A 26 7.45 8.14 -1.46
C TRP A 26 6.50 9.27 -1.90
N GLU A 27 5.27 8.94 -2.32
CA GLU A 27 4.26 9.96 -2.67
C GLU A 27 3.94 10.90 -1.49
N ARG A 28 3.84 10.37 -0.26
CA ARG A 28 3.61 11.18 0.95
C ARG A 28 4.78 12.11 1.21
N ASP A 29 6.01 11.60 1.18
CA ASP A 29 7.20 12.42 1.42
C ASP A 29 7.32 13.55 0.39
N ARG A 30 7.06 13.25 -0.90
CA ARG A 30 7.04 14.24 -1.99
C ARG A 30 5.91 15.28 -1.85
N ALA A 31 4.75 14.87 -1.36
CA ALA A 31 3.63 15.78 -1.11
C ALA A 31 3.89 16.71 0.09
N GLU A 32 4.75 16.29 1.03
CA GLU A 32 5.19 17.10 2.16
C GLU A 32 6.37 18.02 1.76
N ASN A 33 7.60 17.55 1.86
CA ASN A 33 8.80 18.37 1.59
C ASN A 33 9.92 17.64 0.82
N GLY A 34 9.82 16.33 0.61
CA GLY A 34 10.85 15.54 -0.07
C GLY A 34 12.07 15.19 0.79
N ASP A 35 11.95 15.25 2.12
CA ASP A 35 13.10 15.14 3.06
C ASP A 35 13.88 13.82 2.90
N VAL A 36 13.24 12.75 2.42
CA VAL A 36 13.85 11.43 2.16
C VAL A 36 13.51 10.89 0.77
N SER A 37 13.21 11.76 -0.19
CA SER A 37 12.91 11.38 -1.58
C SER A 37 13.42 12.36 -2.64
N ASP A 38 14.17 13.40 -2.27
CA ASP A 38 14.70 14.42 -3.18
C ASP A 38 15.76 13.93 -4.16
N ASN A 39 16.44 12.83 -3.84
CA ASN A 39 17.52 12.23 -4.62
C ASN A 39 17.14 10.84 -5.17
N SER A 40 15.87 10.46 -5.07
CA SER A 40 15.34 9.18 -5.58
C SER A 40 14.11 9.39 -6.46
N GLU A 41 13.78 8.37 -7.26
CA GLU A 41 12.57 8.37 -8.09
C GLU A 41 11.77 7.11 -7.81
N GLN A 42 10.44 7.23 -7.82
CA GLN A 42 9.56 6.08 -7.73
C GLN A 42 9.36 5.44 -9.11
N TYR A 43 9.66 4.15 -9.19
CA TYR A 43 9.39 3.32 -10.36
C TYR A 43 8.15 2.45 -10.13
N TYR A 44 7.18 2.53 -11.03
CA TYR A 44 6.03 1.64 -11.06
C TYR A 44 6.28 0.53 -12.09
N PHE A 45 6.38 -0.71 -11.62
CA PHE A 45 6.28 -1.88 -12.49
C PHE A 45 4.90 -1.91 -13.18
N GLY A 46 4.80 -2.65 -14.28
CA GLY A 46 3.57 -2.85 -15.05
C GLY A 46 3.59 -4.21 -15.74
N ASP A 47 2.83 -4.37 -16.84
CA ASP A 47 2.85 -5.59 -17.66
C ASP A 47 2.63 -6.91 -16.87
N GLN A 48 1.86 -6.86 -15.76
CA GLN A 48 1.62 -8.00 -14.86
C GLN A 48 2.89 -8.57 -14.20
N ASP A 49 3.94 -7.77 -14.06
CA ASP A 49 5.13 -8.16 -13.31
C ASP A 49 4.82 -8.38 -11.81
N PRO A 50 5.44 -9.35 -11.11
CA PRO A 50 5.24 -9.53 -9.67
C PRO A 50 5.54 -8.27 -8.83
N GLY A 51 6.44 -7.39 -9.27
CA GLY A 51 6.73 -6.10 -8.65
C GLY A 51 5.61 -5.06 -8.82
N ALA A 52 4.66 -5.28 -9.73
CA ALA A 52 3.45 -4.47 -9.87
C ALA A 52 2.31 -4.95 -8.95
N PHE A 53 2.60 -5.85 -8.00
CA PHE A 53 1.61 -6.35 -7.05
C PHE A 53 0.97 -5.23 -6.24
N VAL A 54 -0.36 -5.16 -6.29
CA VAL A 54 -1.18 -4.26 -5.47
C VAL A 54 -1.66 -5.02 -4.24
N SER A 55 -1.14 -4.62 -3.07
CA SER A 55 -1.60 -5.15 -1.78
C SER A 55 -2.93 -4.53 -1.36
N VAL A 56 -3.77 -5.30 -0.68
CA VAL A 56 -5.12 -4.88 -0.27
C VAL A 56 -5.22 -4.80 1.25
N SER A 57 -5.55 -3.61 1.76
CA SER A 57 -5.94 -3.41 3.15
C SER A 57 -7.30 -4.04 3.43
N GLY A 58 -7.36 -5.01 4.36
CA GLY A 58 -8.57 -5.76 4.69
C GLY A 58 -9.17 -5.37 6.05
N ALA A 59 -10.50 -5.52 6.17
CA ALA A 59 -11.23 -5.37 7.43
C ALA A 59 -12.10 -6.61 7.71
N GLY A 60 -12.18 -7.02 8.98
CA GLY A 60 -12.96 -8.17 9.41
C GLY A 60 -13.63 -7.94 10.76
N ILE A 61 -14.86 -8.43 10.90
CA ILE A 61 -15.62 -8.35 12.16
C ILE A 61 -15.37 -9.63 12.96
N LEU A 62 -14.83 -9.47 14.17
CA LEU A 62 -14.59 -10.60 15.05
C LEU A 62 -15.90 -11.28 15.44
N ALA A 63 -15.94 -12.60 15.32
CA ALA A 63 -17.11 -13.41 15.67
C ALA A 63 -17.54 -13.24 17.14
N SER A 64 -16.60 -12.87 18.02
CA SER A 64 -16.78 -12.61 19.45
C SER A 64 -17.19 -11.17 19.79
N SER A 65 -17.38 -10.29 18.80
CA SER A 65 -17.76 -8.89 19.08
C SER A 65 -19.14 -8.82 19.75
N ASP A 66 -19.24 -8.02 20.81
CA ASP A 66 -20.51 -7.66 21.46
C ASP A 66 -21.19 -6.46 20.77
N MET A 67 -20.53 -5.85 19.78
CA MET A 67 -21.00 -4.68 19.01
C MET A 67 -21.05 -4.98 17.50
N LYS A 68 -21.65 -6.12 17.13
CA LYS A 68 -21.66 -6.58 15.72
C LYS A 68 -22.35 -5.59 14.79
N ALA A 69 -23.49 -5.03 15.19
CA ALA A 69 -24.24 -4.10 14.37
C ALA A 69 -23.48 -2.79 14.11
N GLU A 70 -22.73 -2.30 15.10
CA GLU A 70 -21.88 -1.12 14.94
C GLU A 70 -20.64 -1.44 14.10
N ALA A 71 -20.06 -2.62 14.26
CA ALA A 71 -18.93 -3.07 13.46
C ALA A 71 -19.31 -3.25 11.98
N GLU A 72 -20.51 -3.77 11.69
CA GLU A 72 -21.06 -3.87 10.33
C GLU A 72 -21.19 -2.48 9.71
N LYS A 73 -21.80 -1.53 10.41
CA LYS A 73 -21.90 -0.14 9.94
C LYS A 73 -20.54 0.51 9.71
N PHE A 74 -19.54 0.18 10.53
CA PHE A 74 -18.20 0.71 10.37
C PHE A 74 -17.52 0.15 9.12
N VAL A 75 -17.60 -1.16 8.87
CA VAL A 75 -17.06 -1.77 7.65
C VAL A 75 -17.80 -1.26 6.41
N GLU A 76 -19.12 -1.11 6.48
CA GLU A 76 -19.92 -0.48 5.42
C GLU A 76 -19.47 0.96 5.14
N PHE A 77 -19.19 1.74 6.19
CA PHE A 77 -18.66 3.09 6.04
C PHE A 77 -17.29 3.10 5.35
N LEU A 78 -16.37 2.20 5.74
CA LEU A 78 -15.03 2.15 5.16
C LEU A 78 -15.06 1.99 3.63
N VAL A 79 -16.03 1.26 3.08
CA VAL A 79 -16.10 0.95 1.64
C VAL A 79 -17.14 1.77 0.88
N ASN A 80 -17.96 2.59 1.55
CA ASN A 80 -18.91 3.46 0.88
C ASN A 80 -18.22 4.69 0.28
N GLU A 81 -18.96 5.45 -0.52
CA GLU A 81 -18.43 6.65 -1.20
C GLU A 81 -17.86 7.69 -0.23
N GLU A 82 -18.52 7.94 0.91
CA GLU A 82 -18.07 8.93 1.90
C GLU A 82 -16.76 8.50 2.56
N GLY A 83 -16.66 7.25 3.04
CA GLY A 83 -15.44 6.75 3.68
C GLY A 83 -14.27 6.63 2.71
N GLN A 84 -14.54 6.26 1.46
CA GLN A 84 -13.53 6.23 0.40
C GLN A 84 -13.08 7.65 0.01
N GLN A 85 -13.95 8.65 0.05
CA GLN A 85 -13.57 10.05 -0.16
C GLN A 85 -12.70 10.55 0.99
N VAL A 86 -13.05 10.22 2.24
CA VAL A 86 -12.22 10.53 3.41
C VAL A 86 -10.82 9.92 3.28
N LEU A 87 -10.71 8.68 2.77
CA LEU A 87 -9.41 8.05 2.51
C LEU A 87 -8.62 8.82 1.45
N ALA A 88 -9.25 9.15 0.31
CA ALA A 88 -8.62 9.84 -0.80
C ALA A 88 -8.17 11.27 -0.44
N ASP A 89 -8.93 11.97 0.40
CA ASP A 89 -8.62 13.32 0.88
C ASP A 89 -7.59 13.33 2.01
N SER A 90 -7.28 12.17 2.59
CA SER A 90 -6.35 12.06 3.70
C SER A 90 -4.89 12.06 3.24
N TYR A 91 -3.97 12.17 4.20
CA TYR A 91 -2.55 11.97 3.95
C TYR A 91 -2.20 10.51 3.59
N ALA A 92 -3.18 9.59 3.56
CA ALA A 92 -2.91 8.17 3.30
C ALA A 92 -2.40 7.93 1.87
N LEU A 93 -2.91 8.65 0.86
CA LEU A 93 -2.56 8.39 -0.55
C LEU A 93 -2.69 6.91 -0.96
N GLU A 94 -3.57 6.15 -0.30
CA GLU A 94 -3.88 4.76 -0.65
C GLU A 94 -4.98 4.75 -1.72
N TYR A 95 -4.87 3.84 -2.70
CA TYR A 95 -5.87 3.74 -3.76
C TYR A 95 -7.25 3.41 -3.20
N PRO A 96 -8.28 4.23 -3.50
CA PRO A 96 -9.65 3.89 -3.13
C PRO A 96 -10.17 2.73 -3.99
N LEU A 97 -11.10 1.96 -3.42
CA LEU A 97 -11.83 0.87 -4.07
C LEU A 97 -12.89 1.39 -5.06
N ASN A 98 -13.38 2.61 -4.85
CA ASN A 98 -14.37 3.23 -5.73
C ASN A 98 -13.67 3.95 -6.88
N PRO A 99 -13.81 3.50 -8.14
CA PRO A 99 -13.12 4.10 -9.29
C PRO A 99 -13.59 5.53 -9.63
N ALA A 100 -14.70 5.98 -9.05
CA ALA A 100 -15.15 7.37 -9.20
C ALA A 100 -14.43 8.36 -8.27
N ILE A 101 -13.63 7.85 -7.33
CA ILE A 101 -12.88 8.66 -6.36
C ILE A 101 -11.41 8.59 -6.77
N GLU A 102 -10.85 9.73 -7.17
CA GLU A 102 -9.47 9.83 -7.64
C GLU A 102 -8.57 10.34 -6.51
N LEU A 103 -7.32 9.86 -6.50
CA LEU A 103 -6.27 10.42 -5.65
C LEU A 103 -5.73 11.74 -6.24
N ALA A 104 -4.85 12.40 -5.47
CA ALA A 104 -4.13 13.56 -5.95
C ALA A 104 -3.40 13.28 -7.28
N PRO A 105 -3.34 14.24 -8.23
CA PRO A 105 -2.75 14.02 -9.56
C PRO A 105 -1.27 13.61 -9.60
N SER A 106 -0.55 13.71 -8.46
CA SER A 106 0.83 13.24 -8.36
C SER A 106 0.93 11.72 -8.32
N VAL A 107 -0.12 11.03 -7.84
CA VAL A 107 -0.16 9.57 -7.76
C VAL A 107 -0.60 9.02 -9.10
N LYS A 108 0.14 8.03 -9.62
CA LYS A 108 -0.20 7.33 -10.87
C LYS A 108 -1.63 6.77 -10.81
N SER A 109 -2.40 6.83 -11.90
CA SER A 109 -3.78 6.36 -11.87
C SER A 109 -3.84 4.83 -11.76
N PHE A 110 -4.85 4.31 -11.06
CA PHE A 110 -4.96 2.86 -10.79
C PHE A 110 -5.03 2.01 -12.06
N ASP A 111 -5.71 2.50 -13.07
CA ASP A 111 -5.87 1.90 -14.40
C ASP A 111 -4.57 1.86 -15.23
N GLU A 112 -3.52 2.57 -14.81
CA GLU A 112 -2.20 2.56 -15.44
C GLU A 112 -1.19 1.61 -14.72
N LEU A 113 -1.60 0.94 -13.64
CA LEU A 113 -0.71 0.08 -12.83
C LEU A 113 -0.46 -1.30 -13.44
N GLU A 114 -1.39 -1.81 -14.26
CA GLU A 114 -1.30 -3.13 -14.90
C GLU A 114 -0.83 -4.28 -13.97
N PRO A 115 -1.44 -4.46 -12.78
CA PRO A 115 -0.96 -5.41 -11.79
C PRO A 115 -1.17 -6.88 -12.22
N PRO A 116 -0.37 -7.82 -11.69
CA PRO A 116 -0.62 -9.25 -11.87
C PRO A 116 -1.95 -9.65 -11.25
N GLN A 117 -2.61 -10.64 -11.84
CA GLN A 117 -3.82 -11.22 -11.26
C GLN A 117 -3.46 -12.12 -10.08
N VAL A 118 -3.62 -11.61 -8.86
CA VAL A 118 -3.40 -12.33 -7.62
C VAL A 118 -4.69 -12.34 -6.82
N ASN A 119 -5.18 -13.53 -6.46
CA ASN A 119 -6.25 -13.65 -5.50
C ASN A 119 -5.66 -13.53 -4.08
N VAL A 120 -6.06 -12.50 -3.34
CA VAL A 120 -5.56 -12.21 -2.00
C VAL A 120 -5.80 -13.36 -1.00
N SER A 121 -6.80 -14.21 -1.25
CA SER A 121 -7.08 -15.38 -0.40
C SER A 121 -6.12 -16.55 -0.63
N ASP A 122 -5.32 -16.51 -1.69
CA ASP A 122 -4.34 -17.54 -2.01
C ASP A 122 -2.94 -17.21 -1.44
N LEU A 123 -2.77 -16.06 -0.79
CA LEU A 123 -1.51 -15.64 -0.18
C LEU A 123 -1.24 -16.43 1.11
N ASP A 124 -0.05 -17.00 1.22
CA ASP A 124 0.36 -17.84 2.34
C ASP A 124 1.52 -17.20 3.13
N ALA A 125 1.19 -16.59 4.27
CA ALA A 125 2.17 -15.95 5.13
C ALA A 125 3.11 -16.94 5.83
N GLU A 126 2.65 -18.17 6.13
CA GLU A 126 3.47 -19.18 6.80
C GLU A 126 4.57 -19.67 5.87
N LEU A 127 4.19 -19.98 4.62
CA LEU A 127 5.15 -20.37 3.58
C LEU A 127 6.18 -19.28 3.29
N VAL A 128 5.75 -18.00 3.22
CA VAL A 128 6.67 -16.88 3.01
C VAL A 128 7.70 -16.79 4.14
N VAL A 129 7.26 -16.90 5.40
CA VAL A 129 8.18 -16.89 6.56
C VAL A 129 9.14 -18.07 6.50
N GLU A 130 8.66 -19.28 6.19
CA GLU A 130 9.50 -20.47 6.04
C GLU A 130 10.60 -20.24 4.99
N MET A 131 10.21 -19.79 3.80
CA MET A 131 11.15 -19.52 2.70
C MET A 131 12.17 -18.44 3.04
N MET A 132 11.73 -17.34 3.68
CA MET A 132 12.63 -16.25 4.09
C MET A 132 13.63 -16.70 5.17
N THR A 133 13.20 -17.52 6.12
CA THR A 133 14.09 -18.11 7.13
C THR A 133 15.08 -19.09 6.49
N GLU A 134 14.65 -19.92 5.53
CA GLU A 134 15.54 -20.87 4.84
C GLU A 134 16.73 -20.17 4.16
N ILE A 135 16.49 -18.99 3.59
CA ILE A 135 17.54 -18.20 2.93
C ILE A 135 18.25 -17.20 3.86
N GLY A 136 17.91 -17.18 5.16
CA GLY A 136 18.56 -16.34 6.17
C GLY A 136 18.16 -14.85 6.15
N PHE A 137 17.01 -14.52 5.59
CA PHE A 137 16.44 -13.16 5.62
C PHE A 137 15.66 -12.87 6.92
N LEU A 138 15.25 -13.92 7.64
CA LEU A 138 14.60 -13.88 8.96
C LEU A 138 15.28 -14.84 9.94
#